data_AF-A0A0L6J782-F1
#
_entry.id   AF-A0A0L6J782-F1
#
_cell.length_a   1.000
_cell.length_b   1.000
_cell.length_c   1.000
_cell.angle_alpha   90.00
_cell.angle_beta   90.00
_cell.angle_gamma   90.00
#
_symmetry.space_group_name_H-M   'P 1'
#
loop_
_entity.id
_entity.type
_entity.pdbx_description
1 polymer ?
#
loop_
_entity_poly.entity_id
_entity_poly.type
_entity_poly.pdbx_seq_one_letter_code
_entity_poly.pdbx_strand_id
1 'polypeptide(L)'
;MQTSFEHFAVASMMGQPDTPPRANGSLCFHQPWERQAFGLAVALARDGHFEWEDFRQALIAEIAAWESSHSRDDPNWDYYECWLNALERVTRIHFGSGIAAPLVQTLSTA
;
A
#
# COMPACT_ATOMS: atom_id res chain seq x y z
N MET A 1 17.82 -3.25 16.53
CA MET A 1 16.54 -2.77 17.09
C MET A 1 15.45 -3.30 16.18
N GLN A 2 14.77 -4.36 16.62
CA GLN A 2 13.93 -5.19 15.76
C GLN A 2 12.46 -4.70 15.76
N THR A 3 12.02 -4.18 14.61
CA THR A 3 10.82 -4.65 13.90
C THR A 3 9.47 -4.53 14.62
N SER A 4 9.07 -3.33 15.05
CA SER A 4 7.65 -3.07 15.38
C SER A 4 6.76 -3.14 14.12
N PHE A 5 7.32 -2.82 12.95
CA PHE A 5 6.61 -2.71 11.67
C PHE A 5 6.27 -4.07 11.05
N GLU A 6 7.21 -5.03 11.07
CA GLU A 6 6.97 -6.37 10.52
C GLU A 6 5.92 -7.14 11.32
N HIS A 7 5.92 -6.97 12.65
CA HIS A 7 4.91 -7.56 13.52
C HIS A 7 3.52 -6.95 13.26
N PHE A 8 3.43 -5.64 13.00
CA PHE A 8 2.17 -4.95 12.74
C PHE A 8 1.62 -5.22 11.33
N ALA A 9 2.48 -5.25 10.30
CA ALA A 9 2.09 -5.57 8.93
C ALA A 9 1.65 -7.04 8.82
N VAL A 10 2.39 -7.97 9.41
CA VAL A 10 2.01 -9.40 9.47
C VAL A 10 0.75 -9.61 10.29
N ALA A 11 0.62 -9.00 11.49
CA ALA A 11 -0.56 -9.15 12.32
C ALA A 11 -1.82 -8.53 11.69
N SER A 12 -1.69 -7.37 11.05
CA SER A 12 -2.79 -6.71 10.33
C SER A 12 -3.23 -7.51 9.09
N MET A 13 -2.29 -8.16 8.39
CA MET A 13 -2.61 -9.08 7.29
C MET A 13 -3.25 -10.40 7.75
N MET A 14 -3.12 -10.80 9.02
CA MET A 14 -3.59 -12.10 9.54
C MET A 14 -5.01 -12.11 10.12
N GLY A 15 -5.74 -10.99 10.19
CA GLY A 15 -7.03 -10.99 10.91
C GLY A 15 -8.04 -9.88 10.62
N GLN A 16 -7.96 -9.16 9.50
CA GLN A 16 -8.90 -8.08 9.18
C GLN A 16 -9.72 -8.35 7.91
N PRO A 17 -11.01 -7.93 7.87
CA PRO A 17 -11.89 -8.09 6.70
C PRO A 17 -11.44 -7.29 5.47
N ASP A 18 -10.50 -6.36 5.65
CA ASP A 18 -9.90 -5.50 4.62
C ASP A 18 -8.64 -6.14 3.97
N THR A 19 -8.45 -7.45 4.15
CA THR A 19 -7.29 -8.12 3.59
C THR A 19 -7.44 -8.31 2.09
N PRO A 20 -6.37 -8.05 1.30
CA PRO A 20 -6.42 -8.21 -0.16
C PRO A 20 -6.89 -9.61 -0.53
N PRO A 21 -7.67 -9.76 -1.62
CA PRO A 21 -8.32 -11.03 -1.96
C PRO A 21 -7.30 -12.17 -2.07
N ARG A 22 -7.50 -13.18 -1.21
CA ARG A 22 -6.70 -14.40 -1.16
C ARG A 22 -7.48 -15.55 -1.79
N ALA A 23 -6.93 -16.18 -2.82
CA ALA A 23 -7.39 -17.50 -3.24
C ALA A 23 -6.50 -18.55 -2.58
N ASN A 24 -7.10 -19.43 -1.77
CA ASN A 24 -6.41 -20.58 -1.17
C ASN A 24 -5.14 -20.21 -0.37
N GLY A 25 -5.15 -19.07 0.32
CA GLY A 25 -4.03 -18.59 1.14
C GLY A 25 -2.95 -17.79 0.39
N SER A 26 -3.07 -17.62 -0.93
CA SER A 26 -2.16 -16.81 -1.75
C SER A 26 -2.86 -15.56 -2.29
N LEU A 27 -2.12 -14.45 -2.38
CA LEU A 27 -2.58 -13.25 -3.09
C LEU A 27 -2.88 -13.62 -4.55
N CYS A 28 -4.12 -13.38 -4.97
CA CYS A 28 -4.51 -13.58 -6.36
C CYS A 28 -4.19 -12.31 -7.14
N PHE A 29 -3.37 -12.47 -8.18
CA PHE A 29 -3.08 -11.42 -9.15
C PHE A 29 -3.59 -11.89 -10.52
N HIS A 30 -4.56 -11.18 -11.08
CA HIS A 30 -5.10 -11.46 -12.41
C HIS A 30 -4.20 -10.89 -13.51
N GLN A 31 -3.56 -9.75 -13.24
CA GLN A 31 -2.65 -9.10 -14.18
C GLN A 31 -1.21 -8.97 -13.63
N PRO A 32 -0.20 -8.94 -14.51
CA PRO A 32 1.21 -8.82 -14.07
C PRO A 32 1.50 -7.57 -13.25
N TRP A 33 0.84 -6.45 -13.55
CA TRP A 33 1.06 -5.16 -12.88
C TRP A 33 0.54 -5.15 -11.44
N GLU A 34 -0.49 -5.93 -11.12
CA GLU A 34 -1.08 -5.97 -9.77
C GLU A 34 -0.06 -6.46 -8.74
N ARG A 35 0.76 -7.45 -9.14
CA ARG A 35 1.87 -7.94 -8.31
C ARG A 35 2.95 -6.87 -8.12
N GLN A 36 3.20 -6.06 -9.15
CA GLN A 36 4.15 -4.96 -9.08
C GLN A 36 3.64 -3.84 -8.16
N ALA A 37 2.35 -3.48 -8.26
CA ALA A 37 1.71 -2.49 -7.41
C ALA A 37 1.72 -2.90 -5.93
N PHE A 38 1.41 -4.18 -5.65
CA PHE A 38 1.50 -4.73 -4.30
C PHE A 38 2.95 -4.69 -3.79
N GLY A 39 3.90 -5.19 -4.59
CA GLY A 39 5.31 -5.22 -4.23
C GLY A 39 5.88 -3.82 -3.98
N LEU A 40 5.46 -2.83 -4.76
CA LEU A 40 5.87 -1.44 -4.61
C LEU A 40 5.33 -0.82 -3.32
N ALA A 41 4.04 -1.01 -3.02
CA ALA A 41 3.44 -0.53 -1.77
C ALA A 41 4.16 -1.12 -0.54
N VAL A 42 4.41 -2.43 -0.54
CA VAL A 42 5.15 -3.10 0.55
C VAL A 42 6.59 -2.62 0.64
N ALA A 43 7.28 -2.42 -0.49
CA ALA A 43 8.66 -1.94 -0.49
C ALA A 43 8.77 -0.53 0.07
N LEU A 44 7.89 0.39 -0.34
CA LEU A 44 7.88 1.78 0.13
C LEU A 44 7.54 1.88 1.62
N ALA A 45 6.56 1.09 2.07
CA ALA A 45 6.20 0.98 3.48
C ALA A 45 7.37 0.44 4.32
N ARG A 46 8.06 -0.61 3.84
CA ARG A 46 9.23 -1.18 4.52
C ARG A 46 10.41 -0.21 4.61
N ASP A 47 10.61 0.62 3.60
CA ASP A 47 11.67 1.65 3.59
C ASP A 47 11.32 2.87 4.47
N GLY A 48 10.09 2.92 5.01
CA GLY A 48 9.63 4.01 5.87
C GLY A 48 9.22 5.27 5.13
N HIS A 49 8.96 5.18 3.82
CA HIS A 49 8.45 6.31 3.04
C HIS A 49 7.04 6.74 3.48
N PHE A 50 6.26 5.79 4.00
CA PHE A 50 4.97 6.03 4.65
C PHE A 50 4.67 4.90 5.64
N GLU A 51 3.79 5.17 6.59
CA GLU A 51 3.30 4.15 7.52
C GLU A 51 2.23 3.28 6.84
N TRP A 52 2.29 1.97 7.06
CA TRP A 52 1.33 1.02 6.47
C TRP A 52 -0.13 1.37 6.81
N GLU A 53 -0.36 1.88 8.01
CA GLU A 53 -1.70 2.29 8.45
C GLU A 53 -2.22 3.49 7.65
N ASP A 54 -1.36 4.44 7.24
CA ASP A 54 -1.76 5.58 6.42
C ASP A 54 -2.22 5.11 5.02
N PHE A 55 -1.47 4.18 4.43
CA PHE A 55 -1.87 3.50 3.19
C PHE A 55 -3.21 2.76 3.34
N ARG A 56 -3.42 2.03 4.44
CA ARG A 56 -4.67 1.31 4.70
C ARG A 56 -5.87 2.26 4.79
N GLN A 57 -5.72 3.38 5.51
CA GLN A 57 -6.78 4.40 5.59
C GLN A 57 -7.06 5.03 4.23
N ALA A 58 -6.01 5.31 3.44
CA ALA A 58 -6.17 5.79 2.06
C ALA A 58 -6.94 4.78 1.20
N LEU A 59 -6.63 3.49 1.30
CA LEU A 59 -7.31 2.43 0.54
C LEU A 59 -8.81 2.34 0.89
N ILE A 60 -9.14 2.33 2.18
CA ILE A 60 -10.54 2.33 2.64
C ILE A 60 -11.29 3.55 2.08
N ALA A 61 -10.64 4.72 2.07
CA ALA A 61 -11.25 5.93 1.54
C ALA A 61 -11.49 5.86 0.03
N GLU A 62 -10.56 5.30 -0.75
CA GLU A 62 -10.71 5.14 -2.21
C GLU A 62 -11.82 4.12 -2.55
N ILE A 63 -11.87 2.98 -1.84
CA ILE A 63 -12.95 1.99 -1.96
C ILE A 63 -14.30 2.65 -1.64
N ALA A 64 -14.40 3.36 -0.52
CA ALA A 64 -15.64 4.03 -0.12
C ALA A 64 -16.06 5.13 -1.10
N ALA A 65 -15.11 5.87 -1.68
CA ALA A 65 -15.40 6.88 -2.70
C ALA A 65 -15.95 6.25 -3.98
N TRP A 66 -15.39 5.11 -4.39
CA TRP A 66 -15.88 4.35 -5.54
C TRP A 66 -17.29 3.80 -5.26
N GLU A 67 -17.50 3.15 -4.10
CA GLU A 67 -18.80 2.59 -3.69
C GLU A 67 -19.90 3.66 -3.58
N SER A 68 -19.54 4.90 -3.23
CA SER A 68 -20.48 6.03 -3.17
C SER A 68 -20.95 6.48 -4.57
N SER A 69 -20.14 6.23 -5.59
CA SER A 69 -20.36 6.74 -6.96
C SER A 69 -20.83 5.66 -7.95
N HIS A 70 -20.70 4.39 -7.60
CA HIS A 70 -21.01 3.24 -8.46
C HIS A 70 -21.96 2.26 -7.79
N SER A 71 -22.59 1.42 -8.60
CA SER A 71 -23.38 0.31 -8.06
C SER A 71 -22.46 -0.78 -7.51
N ARG A 72 -22.89 -1.47 -6.47
CA ARG A 72 -22.10 -2.52 -5.81
C ARG A 72 -21.75 -3.70 -6.74
N ASP A 73 -22.58 -3.93 -7.74
CA ASP A 73 -22.42 -5.00 -8.74
C ASP A 73 -21.85 -4.49 -10.07
N ASP A 74 -21.23 -3.30 -10.09
CA ASP A 74 -20.63 -2.76 -11.31
C ASP A 74 -19.49 -3.68 -11.79
N PRO A 75 -19.53 -4.19 -13.04
CA PRO A 75 -18.50 -5.08 -13.56
C PRO A 75 -17.14 -4.41 -13.73
N ASN A 76 -17.06 -3.08 -13.64
CA ASN A 76 -15.81 -2.33 -13.71
C ASN A 76 -15.10 -2.21 -12.34
N TRP A 77 -15.59 -2.89 -11.29
CA TRP A 77 -14.92 -2.92 -9.99
C TRP A 77 -13.55 -3.60 -10.09
N ASP A 78 -12.49 -2.84 -9.76
CA ASP A 78 -11.13 -3.36 -9.66
C ASP A 78 -10.47 -2.91 -8.35
N TYR A 79 -10.13 -3.90 -7.52
CA TYR A 79 -9.49 -3.66 -6.21
C TYR A 79 -8.08 -3.09 -6.36
N TYR A 80 -7.30 -3.53 -7.35
CA TYR A 80 -5.93 -3.09 -7.51
C TYR A 80 -5.84 -1.69 -8.16
N GLU A 81 -6.88 -1.23 -8.84
CA GLU A 81 -6.99 0.19 -9.22
C GLU A 81 -7.20 1.07 -7.98
N CYS A 82 -8.08 0.67 -7.05
CA CYS A 82 -8.21 1.37 -5.76
C CYS A 82 -6.89 1.34 -4.95
N TRP A 83 -6.16 0.23 -5.00
CA TRP A 83 -4.82 0.09 -4.41
C TRP A 83 -3.82 1.09 -4.98
N LEU A 84 -3.78 1.25 -6.30
CA LEU A 84 -2.87 2.17 -6.97
C LEU A 84 -3.21 3.62 -6.60
N ASN A 85 -4.48 4.01 -6.64
CA ASN A 85 -4.93 5.35 -6.25
C ASN A 85 -4.58 5.67 -4.79
N ALA A 86 -4.77 4.71 -3.89
CA ALA A 86 -4.39 4.84 -2.49
C ALA A 86 -2.87 5.02 -2.33
N LEU A 87 -2.08 4.27 -3.11
CA LEU A 87 -0.62 4.37 -3.11
C LEU A 87 -0.15 5.75 -3.60
N GLU A 88 -0.73 6.26 -4.68
CA GLU A 88 -0.46 7.61 -5.19
C GLU A 88 -0.85 8.69 -4.18
N ARG A 89 -1.94 8.50 -3.46
CA ARG A 89 -2.41 9.43 -2.44
C ARG A 89 -1.45 9.52 -1.26
N VAL A 90 -1.09 8.37 -0.66
CA VAL A 90 -0.17 8.33 0.49
C VAL A 90 1.22 8.84 0.10
N THR A 91 1.70 8.48 -1.09
CA THR A 91 2.98 9.00 -1.57
C THR A 91 2.91 10.51 -1.80
N ARG A 92 1.83 11.07 -2.36
CA ARG A 92 1.70 12.52 -2.48
C ARG A 92 1.68 13.23 -1.13
N ILE A 93 1.03 12.67 -0.12
CA ILE A 93 0.96 13.23 1.24
C ILE A 93 2.35 13.26 1.88
N HIS A 94 3.09 12.16 1.82
CA HIS A 94 4.39 12.03 2.47
C HIS A 94 5.53 12.68 1.67
N PHE A 95 5.54 12.57 0.35
CA PHE A 95 6.58 13.15 -0.51
C PHE A 95 6.35 14.65 -0.81
N GLY A 96 5.12 15.16 -0.69
CA GLY A 96 4.81 16.59 -0.78
C GLY A 96 5.41 17.45 0.34
N SER A 97 5.91 16.82 1.41
CA SER A 97 6.57 17.47 2.54
C SER A 97 8.10 17.31 2.55
N GLY A 98 8.68 16.49 1.66
CA GLY A 98 9.97 15.84 1.94
C GLY A 98 10.98 15.67 0.81
N ILE A 99 10.99 16.48 -0.26
CA ILE A 99 12.17 16.56 -1.15
C ILE A 99 13.29 17.42 -0.52
N ALA A 100 13.69 17.10 0.71
CA ALA A 100 14.84 17.71 1.36
C ALA A 100 15.54 16.70 2.28
N ALA A 101 16.17 15.69 1.69
CA ALA A 101 17.47 15.19 2.17
C ALA A 101 18.11 14.24 1.14
N PRO A 102 19.36 14.49 0.71
CA PRO A 102 20.10 13.58 -0.16
C PRO A 102 20.70 12.44 0.66
N LEU A 103 20.27 11.20 0.45
CA LEU A 103 20.96 10.02 0.96
C LEU A 103 22.06 9.57 -0.02
N VAL A 104 23.04 10.44 -0.25
CA VAL A 104 24.32 10.08 -0.88
C VAL A 104 25.49 10.69 -0.13
N GLN A 105 25.63 10.42 1.17
CA GLN A 105 26.90 10.72 1.85
C GLN A 105 27.15 9.87 3.11
N THR A 106 27.33 8.56 2.96
CA THR A 106 27.99 7.73 4.00
C THR A 106 28.86 6.63 3.38
N LEU A 107 29.72 6.97 2.42
CA LEU A 107 30.88 6.15 2.10
C LEU A 107 32.12 7.04 1.94
N SER A 108 32.64 7.52 3.07
CA SER A 108 34.01 8.01 3.16
C SER A 108 34.54 7.76 4.56
N THR A 109 34.89 6.51 4.84
CA THR A 109 35.88 6.13 5.86
C THR A 109 36.50 4.81 5.42
N ALA A 110 37.61 4.91 4.70
CA ALA A 110 38.70 3.96 4.64
C ALA A 110 39.91 4.67 4.03
#